data_AF-V4ANF1-F1
#
_entry.id   AF-V4ANF1-F1
#
_cell.length_a   1.000
_cell.length_b   1.000
_cell.length_c   1.000
_cell.angle_alpha   90.00
_cell.angle_beta   90.00
_cell.angle_gamma   90.00
#
_symmetry.space_group_name_H-M   'P 1'
#
loop_
_entity.id
_entity.type
_entity.pdbx_description
1 polymer ?
#
loop_
_entity_poly.entity_id
_entity_poly.type
_entity_poly.pdbx_seq_one_letter_code
_entity_poly.pdbx_strand_id
1 'polypeptide(L)'
;CIEHITYCSNIFILCIEHITYCSNIFILCIEHITYCRNIFILCIEHITYCRNIFILCIEHITYCRNIFILCIEHITYCSNIFILCIEHIKYRSNIFILCIGYIKYCSNIFILCIEHIKYRSNIFILCIEYIT
;
A
#
# COMPACT_ATOMS: atom_id res chain seq x y z
N CYS A 1 -13.54 -21.07 2.30
CA CYS A 1 -13.15 -19.68 2.63
C CYS A 1 -14.00 -19.21 3.80
N ILE A 2 -13.50 -18.32 4.64
CA ILE A 2 -14.32 -17.68 5.69
C ILE A 2 -14.99 -16.47 5.05
N GLU A 3 -16.28 -16.28 5.24
CA GLU A 3 -16.96 -15.11 4.66
C GLU A 3 -16.62 -13.84 5.47
N HIS A 4 -16.97 -13.83 6.77
CA HIS A 4 -16.83 -12.64 7.61
C HIS A 4 -16.18 -12.92 8.96
N ILE A 5 -15.25 -12.05 9.36
CA ILE A 5 -14.77 -11.94 10.73
C ILE A 5 -14.82 -10.47 11.18
N THR A 6 -15.45 -10.22 12.32
CA THR A 6 -15.45 -8.88 12.91
C THR A 6 -14.12 -8.57 13.60
N TYR A 7 -13.62 -9.50 14.41
CA TYR A 7 -12.37 -9.35 15.16
C TYR A 7 -11.52 -10.62 15.09
N CYS A 8 -10.23 -10.46 14.79
CA CYS A 8 -9.26 -11.53 14.89
C CYS A 8 -7.89 -11.02 15.34
N SER A 9 -7.13 -11.88 16.02
CA SER A 9 -5.79 -11.57 16.50
C SER A 9 -4.93 -12.81 16.60
N ASN A 10 -3.66 -12.73 16.18
CA ASN A 10 -2.68 -13.83 16.29
C ASN A 10 -3.11 -15.11 15.54
N ILE A 11 -3.55 -14.97 14.29
CA ILE A 11 -4.10 -16.08 13.51
C ILE A 11 -3.42 -16.15 12.13
N PHE A 12 -3.42 -17.34 11.55
CA PHE A 12 -3.12 -17.59 10.14
C PHE A 12 -4.43 -17.91 9.41
N ILE A 13 -4.70 -17.24 8.28
CA ILE A 13 -5.90 -17.47 7.46
C ILE A 13 -5.48 -17.74 6.03
N LEU A 14 -6.00 -18.81 5.44
CA LEU A 14 -5.79 -19.07 4.01
C LEU A 14 -6.60 -18.09 3.16
N CYS A 15 -7.93 -18.15 3.23
CA CYS A 15 -8.81 -17.30 2.43
C CYS A 15 -9.98 -16.78 3.26
N ILE A 16 -10.24 -15.48 3.17
CA ILE A 16 -11.36 -14.81 3.83
C ILE A 16 -11.87 -13.64 2.99
N GLU A 17 -13.17 -13.42 2.89
CA GLU A 17 -13.69 -12.28 2.10
C GLU A 17 -13.53 -10.98 2.88
N HIS A 18 -13.99 -10.93 4.14
CA HIS A 18 -14.06 -9.68 4.89
C HIS A 18 -13.54 -9.78 6.33
N ILE A 19 -12.69 -8.82 6.71
CA ILE A 19 -12.32 -8.56 8.10
C ILE A 19 -12.58 -7.10 8.48
N THR A 20 -13.28 -6.87 9.59
CA THR A 20 -13.42 -5.50 10.12
C THR A 20 -12.17 -5.05 10.88
N TYR A 21 -11.73 -5.84 11.86
CA TYR A 21 -10.55 -5.54 12.69
C TYR A 21 -9.62 -6.74 12.82
N CYS A 22 -8.35 -6.54 12.48
CA CYS A 22 -7.31 -7.54 12.71
C CYS A 22 -6.01 -6.99 13.30
N SER A 23 -5.31 -7.86 14.02
CA SER A 23 -3.96 -7.59 14.51
C SER A 23 -3.07 -8.83 14.52
N ASN A 24 -1.80 -8.69 14.15
CA ASN A 24 -0.82 -9.79 14.16
C ASN A 24 -1.32 -11.01 13.37
N ILE A 25 -1.66 -10.82 12.10
CA ILE A 25 -2.24 -11.88 11.24
C ILE A 25 -1.33 -12.14 10.05
N PHE A 26 -1.31 -13.40 9.61
CA PHE A 26 -0.85 -13.76 8.28
C PHE A 26 -2.05 -14.20 7.44
N ILE A 27 -2.24 -13.63 6.25
CA ILE A 27 -3.32 -13.98 5.34
C ILE A 27 -2.76 -14.28 3.95
N LEU A 28 -3.21 -15.37 3.31
CA LEU A 28 -2.86 -15.63 1.92
C LEU A 28 -3.70 -14.75 0.99
N CYS A 29 -5.02 -14.87 1.02
CA CYS A 29 -5.94 -14.10 0.18
C CYS A 29 -7.07 -13.48 1.01
N ILE A 30 -7.35 -12.19 0.78
CA ILE A 30 -8.50 -11.52 1.37
C ILE A 30 -9.04 -10.41 0.47
N GLU A 31 -10.35 -10.25 0.37
CA GLU A 31 -10.91 -9.18 -0.47
C GLU A 31 -10.83 -7.84 0.28
N HIS A 32 -11.35 -7.77 1.51
CA HIS A 32 -11.48 -6.49 2.21
C HIS A 32 -11.04 -6.53 3.68
N ILE A 33 -10.24 -5.54 4.07
CA ILE A 33 -9.98 -5.21 5.48
C ILE A 33 -10.32 -3.75 5.79
N THR A 34 -11.09 -3.51 6.84
CA THR A 34 -11.34 -2.12 7.29
C THR A 34 -10.17 -1.58 8.12
N TYR A 35 -9.76 -2.28 9.18
CA TYR A 35 -8.69 -1.85 10.08
C TYR A 35 -7.71 -2.97 10.35
N CYS A 36 -6.43 -2.71 10.14
CA CYS A 36 -5.41 -3.70 10.42
C CYS A 36 -4.09 -3.16 10.98
N ARG A 37 -3.43 -4.01 11.76
CA ARG A 37 -2.13 -3.69 12.37
C ARG A 37 -1.22 -4.91 12.41
N ASN A 38 0.05 -4.74 12.06
CA ASN A 38 1.06 -5.81 12.13
C ASN A 38 0.61 -7.05 11.31
N ILE A 39 0.33 -6.86 10.02
CA ILE A 39 -0.18 -7.94 9.16
C ILE A 39 0.84 -8.25 8.06
N PHE A 40 0.90 -9.52 7.68
CA PHE A 40 1.47 -9.97 6.42
C PHE A 40 0.35 -10.50 5.52
N ILE A 41 0.25 -10.00 4.29
CA ILE A 41 -0.76 -10.45 3.32
C ILE A 41 -0.11 -10.76 1.97
N LEU A 42 -0.48 -11.87 1.34
CA LEU A 42 -0.02 -12.15 -0.02
C LEU A 42 -0.81 -11.32 -1.05
N CYS A 43 -2.14 -11.47 -1.07
CA CYS A 43 -3.04 -10.78 -1.99
C CYS A 43 -4.22 -10.17 -1.25
N ILE A 44 -4.51 -8.90 -1.53
CA ILE A 44 -5.71 -8.23 -1.02
C ILE A 44 -6.26 -7.19 -1.97
N GLU A 45 -7.57 -7.10 -2.14
CA GLU A 45 -8.13 -6.07 -3.03
C GLU A 45 -8.13 -4.71 -2.32
N HIS A 46 -8.69 -4.63 -1.10
CA HIS A 46 -8.94 -3.35 -0.45
C HIS A 46 -8.57 -3.30 1.03
N ILE A 47 -7.86 -2.23 1.41
CA ILE A 47 -7.65 -1.86 2.82
C ILE A 47 -8.05 -0.41 3.05
N THR A 48 -8.89 -0.17 4.06
CA THR A 48 -9.23 1.21 4.44
C THR A 48 -8.15 1.85 5.32
N TYR A 49 -7.77 1.21 6.43
CA TYR A 49 -6.79 1.73 7.38
C TYR A 49 -5.78 0.66 7.77
N CYS A 50 -4.49 0.98 7.64
CA CYS A 50 -3.46 0.05 8.06
C CYS A 50 -2.19 0.66 8.63
N ARG A 51 -1.54 -0.14 9.48
CA ARG A 51 -0.29 0.22 10.13
C ARG A 51 0.64 -0.98 10.27
N ASN A 52 1.93 -0.78 9.96
CA ASN A 52 2.97 -1.81 10.09
C ASN A 52 2.60 -3.06 9.28
N ILE A 53 2.51 -2.92 7.96
CA ILE A 53 2.05 -4.02 7.09
C ILE A 53 3.13 -4.37 6.07
N PHE A 54 3.19 -5.66 5.74
CA PHE A 54 3.84 -6.17 4.54
C PHE A 54 2.79 -6.78 3.60
N ILE A 55 2.74 -6.33 2.35
CA ILE A 55 1.84 -6.89 1.33
C ILE A 55 2.62 -7.22 0.05
N LEU A 56 2.31 -8.35 -0.59
CA LEU A 56 2.80 -8.65 -1.93
C LEU A 56 2.04 -7.85 -2.99
N CYS A 57 0.73 -8.06 -3.07
CA CYS A 57 -0.13 -7.44 -4.07
C CYS A 57 -1.37 -6.84 -3.41
N ILE A 58 -1.69 -5.59 -3.77
CA ILE A 58 -2.93 -4.94 -3.35
C ILE A 58 -3.48 -3.97 -4.38
N GLU A 59 -4.78 -3.92 -4.60
CA GLU A 59 -5.34 -2.96 -5.54
C GLU A 59 -5.41 -1.57 -4.88
N HIS A 60 -6.03 -1.47 -3.71
CA HIS A 60 -6.37 -0.18 -3.11
C HIS A 60 -6.06 -0.06 -1.62
N ILE A 61 -5.38 1.04 -1.25
CA ILE A 61 -5.29 1.49 0.14
C ILE A 61 -5.75 2.95 0.30
N THR A 62 -6.64 3.19 1.25
CA THR A 62 -7.07 4.56 1.58
C THR A 62 -6.06 5.25 2.49
N TYR A 63 -5.75 4.68 3.66
CA TYR A 63 -4.83 5.24 4.64
C TYR A 63 -3.81 4.23 5.13
N CYS A 64 -2.53 4.59 5.06
CA CYS A 64 -1.47 3.69 5.50
C CYS A 64 -0.27 4.37 6.16
N ARG A 65 0.35 3.63 7.09
CA ARG A 65 1.57 4.07 7.79
C ARG A 65 2.53 2.93 8.04
N ASN A 66 3.82 3.15 7.79
CA ASN A 66 4.89 2.15 7.98
C ASN A 66 4.58 0.87 7.18
N ILE A 67 4.61 0.97 5.86
CA ILE A 67 4.20 -0.13 4.98
C ILE A 67 5.32 -0.50 4.02
N PHE A 68 5.45 -1.79 3.75
CA PHE A 68 6.18 -2.34 2.62
C PHE A 68 5.19 -3.03 1.67
N ILE A 69 5.18 -2.62 0.40
CA ILE A 69 4.37 -3.28 -0.65
C ILE A 69 5.25 -3.58 -1.86
N LEU A 70 5.09 -4.75 -2.48
CA LEU A 70 5.68 -4.98 -3.80
C LEU A 70 4.86 -4.29 -4.90
N CYS A 71 3.61 -4.70 -5.10
CA CYS A 71 2.77 -4.13 -6.15
C CYS A 71 1.49 -3.54 -5.57
N ILE A 72 1.17 -2.31 -5.96
CA ILE A 72 -0.13 -1.71 -5.64
C ILE A 72 -0.64 -0.81 -6.75
N GLU A 73 -1.94 -0.77 -7.00
CA GLU A 73 -2.48 0.14 -8.01
C GLU A 73 -2.65 1.54 -7.44
N HIS A 74 -3.34 1.66 -6.30
CA HIS A 74 -3.79 2.95 -5.79
C HIS A 74 -3.55 3.15 -4.30
N ILE A 75 -2.94 4.29 -3.97
CA ILE A 75 -2.88 4.81 -2.59
C ILE A 75 -3.46 6.22 -2.53
N THR A 76 -4.31 6.48 -1.52
CA THR A 76 -4.80 7.84 -1.28
C THR A 76 -3.89 8.62 -0.33
N TYR A 77 -3.66 8.11 0.89
CA TYR A 77 -2.84 8.74 1.92
C TYR A 77 -1.81 7.77 2.51
N CYS A 78 -0.53 8.15 2.47
CA CYS A 78 0.54 7.32 3.02
C CYS A 78 1.63 8.12 3.74
N SER A 79 2.23 7.48 4.75
CA SER A 79 3.41 7.98 5.46
C SER A 79 4.38 6.85 5.78
N ASN A 80 5.69 7.07 5.56
CA ASN A 80 6.75 6.09 5.79
C ASN A 80 6.48 4.78 5.03
N ILE A 81 6.61 4.81 3.71
CA ILE A 81 6.33 3.64 2.89
C ILE A 81 7.49 3.32 1.95
N PHE A 82 7.68 2.03 1.71
CA PHE A 82 8.52 1.47 0.66
C PHE A 82 7.63 0.72 -0.30
N ILE A 83 7.68 1.06 -1.59
CA ILE A 83 6.91 0.40 -2.64
C ILE A 83 7.80 0.07 -3.82
N LEU A 84 7.68 -1.15 -4.36
CA LEU A 84 8.39 -1.49 -5.60
C LEU A 84 7.68 -0.85 -6.80
N CYS A 85 6.43 -1.23 -7.07
CA CYS A 85 5.67 -0.76 -8.22
C CYS A 85 4.33 -0.19 -7.79
N ILE A 86 3.97 0.97 -8.35
CA ILE A 86 2.65 1.54 -8.12
C ILE A 86 2.14 2.45 -9.22
N GLU A 87 0.86 2.34 -9.56
CA GLU A 87 0.28 3.18 -10.59
C GLU A 87 -0.03 4.60 -10.12
N HIS A 88 -0.74 4.79 -9.00
CA HIS A 88 -1.38 6.07 -8.71
C HIS A 88 -1.40 6.48 -7.24
N ILE A 89 -0.89 7.69 -6.95
CA ILE A 89 -0.80 8.16 -5.56
C ILE A 89 -1.08 9.64 -5.38
N LYS A 90 -1.92 9.95 -4.39
CA LYS A 90 -2.41 11.32 -4.14
C LYS A 90 -1.60 12.09 -3.09
N TYR A 91 -1.53 11.65 -1.82
CA TYR A 91 -1.00 12.46 -0.69
C TYR A 91 0.00 11.70 0.20
N ARG A 92 1.12 12.36 0.53
CA ARG A 92 2.35 11.64 0.90
C ARG A 92 3.32 12.37 1.81
N SER A 93 4.04 11.58 2.62
CA SER A 93 5.26 11.98 3.35
C SER A 93 6.24 10.80 3.51
N ASN A 94 7.54 11.02 3.31
CA ASN A 94 8.64 10.07 3.56
C ASN A 94 8.51 8.72 2.83
N ILE A 95 8.99 8.66 1.59
CA ILE A 95 8.69 7.52 0.71
C ILE A 95 9.90 7.11 -0.13
N PHE A 96 10.06 5.81 -0.31
CA PHE A 96 10.90 5.21 -1.33
C PHE A 96 10.02 4.43 -2.32
N ILE A 97 10.12 4.75 -3.61
CA ILE A 97 9.42 4.00 -4.68
C ILE A 97 10.42 3.63 -5.77
N LEU A 98 10.35 2.40 -6.27
CA LEU A 98 11.14 2.03 -7.45
C LEU A 98 10.46 2.58 -8.71
N CYS A 99 9.26 2.12 -9.05
CA CYS A 99 8.54 2.49 -10.26
C CYS A 99 7.17 3.08 -9.93
N ILE A 100 6.83 4.20 -10.56
CA ILE A 100 5.50 4.79 -10.43
C ILE A 100 4.96 5.42 -11.71
N GLY A 101 3.69 5.15 -12.01
CA GLY A 101 2.98 5.84 -13.09
C GLY A 101 2.76 7.32 -12.74
N TYR A 102 1.88 7.61 -11.78
CA TYR A 102 1.39 8.95 -11.52
C TYR A 102 1.40 9.36 -10.04
N ILE A 103 1.82 10.60 -9.78
CA ILE A 103 1.81 11.24 -8.47
C ILE A 103 1.19 12.65 -8.51
N LYS A 104 0.35 12.98 -7.52
CA LYS A 104 -0.17 14.35 -7.35
C LYS A 104 0.60 15.22 -6.34
N TYR A 105 0.65 14.85 -5.05
CA TYR A 105 1.24 15.67 -3.97
C TYR A 105 2.27 14.90 -3.14
N CYS A 106 3.49 15.43 -3.03
CA CYS A 106 4.62 14.71 -2.43
C CYS A 106 5.62 15.56 -1.65
N SER A 107 6.10 15.01 -0.53
CA SER A 107 7.21 15.54 0.28
C SER A 107 8.16 14.42 0.73
N ASN A 108 9.48 14.68 0.70
CA ASN A 108 10.56 13.76 1.12
C ASN A 108 10.51 12.40 0.42
N ILE A 109 10.86 12.36 -0.87
CA ILE A 109 10.73 11.15 -1.68
C ILE A 109 11.99 10.81 -2.44
N PHE A 110 12.32 9.52 -2.47
CA PHE A 110 13.24 8.91 -3.42
C PHE A 110 12.44 8.06 -4.43
N ILE A 111 12.56 8.35 -5.72
CA ILE A 111 11.95 7.56 -6.80
C ILE A 111 13.03 7.13 -7.80
N LEU A 112 13.02 5.87 -8.24
CA LEU A 112 13.88 5.45 -9.33
C LEU A 112 13.32 5.88 -10.68
N CYS A 113 12.08 5.49 -11.01
CA CYS A 113 11.41 5.74 -12.28
C CYS A 113 10.00 6.33 -12.06
N ILE A 114 9.65 7.38 -12.81
CA ILE A 114 8.32 7.99 -12.79
C ILE A 114 7.86 8.47 -14.17
N GLU A 115 6.60 8.25 -14.52
CA GLU A 115 6.00 8.79 -15.76
C GLU A 115 5.46 10.22 -15.55
N HIS A 116 4.63 10.43 -14.53
CA HIS A 116 3.90 11.68 -14.32
C HIS A 116 3.90 12.20 -12.88
N ILE A 117 4.00 13.52 -12.76
CA ILE A 117 4.04 14.24 -11.48
C ILE A 117 3.46 15.65 -11.60
N LYS A 118 2.79 16.14 -10.56
CA LYS A 118 2.23 17.50 -10.56
C LYS A 118 2.87 18.46 -9.53
N TYR A 119 2.96 18.08 -8.26
CA TYR A 119 3.43 18.97 -7.18
C TYR A 119 4.47 18.31 -6.28
N ARG A 120 5.56 19.02 -5.96
CA ARG A 120 6.74 18.46 -5.27
C ARG A 120 7.37 19.38 -4.23
N SER A 121 7.87 18.78 -3.15
CA SER A 121 8.92 19.34 -2.28
C SER A 121 9.90 18.22 -1.87
N ASN A 122 11.21 18.50 -1.83
CA ASN A 122 12.27 17.56 -1.42
C ASN A 122 12.20 16.17 -2.10
N ILE A 123 12.49 16.11 -3.40
CA ILE A 123 12.46 14.85 -4.18
C ILE A 123 13.79 14.58 -4.87
N PHE A 124 14.24 13.33 -4.80
CA PHE A 124 15.35 12.78 -5.60
C PHE A 124 14.78 11.76 -6.59
N ILE A 125 15.03 11.97 -7.89
CA ILE A 125 14.60 11.07 -8.97
C ILE A 125 15.82 10.67 -9.79
N LEU A 126 15.99 9.37 -10.03
CA LEU A 126 17.14 8.87 -10.81
C LEU A 126 16.86 8.83 -12.32
N CYS A 127 15.66 8.43 -12.72
CA CYS A 127 15.25 8.29 -14.13
C CYS A 127 13.82 8.80 -14.33
N ILE A 128 13.59 9.52 -15.43
CA ILE A 128 12.26 9.89 -15.91
C ILE A 128 12.14 9.26 -17.30
N GLU A 129 11.33 8.21 -17.42
CA GLU A 129 10.97 7.67 -18.72
C GLU A 129 9.79 8.49 -19.24
N TYR A 130 10.08 9.38 -20.20
CA TYR A 130 9.03 9.98 -21.03
C TYR A 130 8.64 8.96 -22.09
N ILE A 131 7.56 8.22 -21.83
CA ILE A 131 6.80 7.57 -22.90
C ILE A 131 5.52 8.40 -23.05
N THR A 132 5.33 8.91 -24.26
CA THR A 132 4.40 9.96 -24.74
C THR A 132 3.03 10.05 -24.08
#